data_AF-A0A6B3CVZ7-F1
#
_entry.id   AF-A0A6B3CVZ7-F1
#
_cell.length_a   1.000
_cell.length_b   1.000
_cell.length_c   1.000
_cell.angle_alpha   90.00
_cell.angle_beta   90.00
_cell.angle_gamma   90.00
#
_symmetry.space_group_name_H-M   'P 1'
#
loop_
_entity.id
_entity.type
_entity.pdbx_description
1 polymer ?
#
loop_
_entity_poly.entity_id
_entity_poly.type
_entity_poly.pdbx_seq_one_letter_code
_entity_poly.pdbx_strand_id
1 'polypeptide(L)'
;DHDMQWDFWTLSPESAHQVTWLMGDRGIPRTWRHMNGYTSHTYMWINASGERFWVKYHFKTDQGIEFFTQDEADQMAAADTDYHMRDLF
;
A
#
# COMPACT_ATOMS: atom_id res chain seq x y z
N ASP A 1 0.86 15.95 -12.84
CA ASP A 1 2.10 16.73 -12.87
C ASP A 1 3.06 16.13 -11.86
N HIS A 2 4.25 15.75 -12.31
CA HIS A 2 5.28 15.18 -11.42
C HIS A 2 6.03 16.28 -10.67
N ASP A 3 6.11 17.50 -11.21
CA ASP A 3 6.86 18.61 -10.61
C ASP A 3 6.23 19.03 -9.28
N MET A 4 4.90 19.21 -9.26
CA MET A 4 4.16 19.55 -8.04
C MET A 4 4.29 18.46 -6.94
N GLN A 5 4.33 17.19 -7.31
CA GLN A 5 4.47 16.09 -6.34
C GLN A 5 5.86 16.08 -5.72
N TRP A 6 6.91 16.19 -6.53
CA TRP A 6 8.29 16.20 -6.03
C TRP A 6 8.62 17.49 -5.28
N ASP A 7 8.06 18.65 -5.67
CA ASP A 7 8.19 19.89 -4.91
C ASP A 7 7.69 19.71 -3.46
N PHE A 8 6.49 19.16 -3.28
CA PHE A 8 5.97 18.86 -1.95
C PHE A 8 6.83 17.83 -1.20
N TRP A 9 7.16 16.69 -1.80
CA TRP A 9 7.90 15.63 -1.11
C TRP A 9 9.32 16.05 -0.70
N THR A 10 9.98 16.88 -1.50
CA THR A 10 11.32 17.39 -1.16
C THR A 10 11.28 18.43 -0.04
N LEU A 11 10.16 19.16 0.13
CA LEU A 11 9.95 20.11 1.22
C LEU A 11 9.35 19.48 2.50
N SER A 12 8.82 18.26 2.40
CA SER A 12 8.30 17.46 3.52
C SER A 12 9.09 16.16 3.66
N PRO A 13 10.32 16.20 4.23
CA PRO A 13 11.20 15.03 4.32
C PRO A 13 10.62 13.88 5.16
N GLU A 14 9.63 14.15 6.03
CA GLU A 14 8.86 13.12 6.74
C GLU A 14 8.12 12.16 5.80
N SER A 15 7.88 12.57 4.54
CA SER A 15 7.28 11.74 3.49
C SER A 15 8.21 10.65 2.97
N ALA A 16 9.53 10.79 3.15
CA ALA A 16 10.54 9.96 2.48
C ALA A 16 10.32 8.46 2.68
N HIS A 17 9.95 8.03 3.89
CA HIS A 17 9.68 6.62 4.16
C HIS A 17 8.50 6.07 3.34
N GLN A 18 7.40 6.82 3.24
CA GLN A 18 6.25 6.38 2.44
C GLN A 18 6.52 6.48 0.94
N VAL A 19 7.26 7.50 0.50
CA VAL A 19 7.67 7.64 -0.91
C VAL A 19 8.56 6.47 -1.34
N THR A 20 9.47 5.98 -0.48
CA THR A 20 10.26 4.77 -0.77
C THR A 20 9.38 3.55 -0.99
N TRP A 21 8.31 3.36 -0.21
CA TRP A 21 7.36 2.26 -0.43
C TRP A 21 6.54 2.43 -1.71
N LEU A 22 6.07 3.66 -1.97
CA LEU A 22 5.28 3.99 -3.17
C LEU A 22 6.07 3.79 -4.46
N MET A 23 7.35 4.15 -4.46
CA MET A 23 8.22 4.05 -5.64
C MET A 23 8.91 2.69 -5.79
N GLY A 24 8.73 1.79 -4.81
CA GLY A 24 9.14 0.39 -4.93
C GLY A 24 8.02 -0.49 -5.50
N ASP A 25 8.28 -1.79 -5.65
CA ASP A 25 7.34 -2.73 -6.31
C ASP A 25 5.93 -2.75 -5.69
N ARG A 26 5.82 -2.46 -4.38
CA ARG A 26 4.52 -2.41 -3.70
C ARG A 26 3.64 -1.22 -4.11
N GLY A 27 4.18 -0.26 -4.87
CA GLY A 27 3.42 0.84 -5.44
C GLY A 27 2.39 0.39 -6.48
N ILE A 28 2.61 -0.76 -7.11
CA ILE A 28 1.75 -1.28 -8.17
C ILE A 28 1.44 -2.78 -7.91
N PRO A 29 0.55 -3.09 -6.95
CA PRO A 29 0.21 -4.47 -6.64
C PRO A 29 -0.43 -5.16 -7.86
N ARG A 30 -0.12 -6.44 -8.07
CA ARG A 30 -0.69 -7.23 -9.18
C ARG A 30 -2.19 -7.34 -9.06
N THR A 31 -2.71 -7.54 -7.85
CA THR A 31 -4.15 -7.57 -7.55
C THR A 31 -4.35 -7.19 -6.08
N TRP A 32 -5.58 -6.89 -5.68
CA TRP A 32 -5.90 -6.67 -4.26
C TRP A 32 -5.71 -7.93 -3.41
N ARG A 33 -5.80 -9.12 -4.01
CA ARG A 33 -5.59 -10.39 -3.32
C ARG A 33 -4.12 -10.66 -3.00
N HIS A 34 -3.18 -10.09 -3.76
CA HIS A 34 -1.73 -10.34 -3.64
C HIS A 34 -0.98 -9.18 -2.97
N MET A 35 -1.66 -8.41 -2.11
CA MET A 35 -1.05 -7.36 -1.30
C MET A 35 -1.38 -7.53 0.19
N ASN A 36 -0.51 -7.01 1.05
CA ASN A 36 -0.79 -6.92 2.48
C ASN A 36 -1.56 -5.64 2.80
N GLY A 37 -2.37 -5.67 3.85
CA GLY A 37 -2.93 -4.48 4.50
C GLY A 37 -2.21 -4.16 5.80
N TYR A 38 -2.03 -2.88 6.10
CA TYR A 38 -1.54 -2.41 7.38
C TYR A 38 -2.35 -1.18 7.78
N THR A 39 -2.73 -1.06 9.05
CA THR A 39 -3.49 0.12 9.50
C THR A 39 -2.63 1.37 9.68
N SER A 40 -1.30 1.23 9.61
CA SER A 40 -0.29 2.27 9.79
C SER A 40 -0.23 2.84 11.21
N HIS A 41 -1.33 3.33 11.76
CA HIS A 41 -1.42 3.95 13.08
C HIS A 41 -1.22 2.96 14.23
N THR A 42 -0.81 3.49 15.38
CA THR A 42 -0.77 2.77 16.65
C THR A 42 -2.14 2.87 17.32
N TYR A 43 -2.68 1.73 17.75
CA TYR A 43 -3.94 1.65 18.50
C TYR A 43 -3.68 1.18 19.93
N MET A 44 -4.70 1.25 20.78
CA MET A 44 -4.64 0.77 22.16
C MET A 44 -5.67 -0.34 22.37
N TRP A 45 -5.21 -1.48 22.88
CA TRP A 45 -6.06 -2.51 23.48
C TRP A 45 -6.08 -2.37 24.98
N ILE A 46 -7.22 -2.73 25.58
CA ILE A 46 -7.42 -2.78 27.02
C ILE A 46 -7.93 -4.18 27.35
N ASN A 47 -7.23 -4.90 28.24
CA ASN A 47 -7.68 -6.23 28.67
C ASN A 47 -8.75 -6.16 29.78
N ALA A 48 -9.28 -7.30 30.21
CA ALA A 48 -10.32 -7.38 31.24
C ALA A 48 -9.88 -6.79 32.61
N SER A 49 -8.57 -6.73 32.89
CA SER A 49 -7.99 -6.14 34.10
C SER A 49 -7.76 -4.63 33.99
N GLY A 50 -8.04 -4.02 32.82
CA GLY A 50 -7.80 -2.60 32.55
C GLY A 50 -6.37 -2.26 32.10
N GLU A 51 -5.51 -3.24 31.87
CA GLU A 51 -4.14 -3.02 31.40
C GLU A 51 -4.13 -2.60 29.92
N ARG A 52 -3.25 -1.67 29.56
CA ARG A 52 -3.19 -1.04 28.23
C ARG A 52 -2.03 -1.58 27.40
N PHE A 53 -2.29 -1.88 26.14
CA PHE A 53 -1.31 -2.40 25.18
C PHE A 53 -1.35 -1.59 23.89
N TRP A 54 -0.18 -1.17 23.39
CA TRP A 54 -0.07 -0.54 22.08
C TRP A 54 0.01 -1.62 21.00
N VAL A 55 -0.85 -1.53 19.99
CA VAL A 55 -0.97 -2.55 18.95
C VAL A 55 -0.88 -1.95 17.54
N LYS A 56 -0.43 -2.78 16.59
CA LYS A 56 -0.44 -2.55 15.15
C LYS A 56 -1.19 -3.69 14.48
N TYR A 57 -2.03 -3.39 13.49
CA TYR A 57 -2.77 -4.42 12.75
C TYR A 57 -2.13 -4.67 11.40
N HIS A 58 -1.83 -5.95 11.16
CA HIS A 58 -1.21 -6.43 9.94
C HIS A 58 -2.15 -7.48 9.32
N PHE A 59 -2.66 -7.20 8.13
CA PHE A 59 -3.45 -8.11 7.32
C PHE A 59 -2.52 -8.74 6.29
N LYS A 60 -2.07 -9.95 6.57
CA LYS A 60 -1.19 -10.67 5.66
C LYS A 60 -2.01 -11.43 4.64
N THR A 61 -1.63 -11.32 3.37
CA THR A 61 -2.23 -12.14 2.32
C THR A 61 -1.67 -13.56 2.39
N ASP A 62 -2.55 -14.55 2.21
CA ASP A 62 -2.18 -15.96 2.07
C ASP A 62 -1.94 -16.35 0.60
N GLN A 63 -2.23 -15.45 -0.34
CA GLN A 63 -2.11 -15.69 -1.79
C GLN A 63 -0.68 -15.47 -2.30
N GLY A 64 0.22 -15.01 -1.44
CA GLY A 64 1.54 -14.51 -1.85
C GLY A 64 1.49 -13.03 -2.24
N ILE A 65 2.68 -12.45 -2.40
CA ILE A 65 2.83 -11.03 -2.74
C ILE A 65 3.30 -10.94 -4.18
N GLU A 66 2.56 -10.21 -5.01
CA GLU A 66 2.85 -10.02 -6.44
C GLU A 66 2.64 -8.57 -6.85
N PHE A 67 3.41 -8.14 -7.84
CA PHE A 67 3.43 -6.77 -8.35
C PHE A 67 3.44 -6.77 -9.87
N PHE A 68 3.05 -5.64 -10.45
CA PHE A 68 3.38 -5.33 -11.83
C PHE A 68 4.75 -4.64 -11.90
N THR A 69 5.48 -4.85 -12.98
CA THR A 69 6.47 -3.85 -13.43
C THR A 69 5.74 -2.61 -13.97
N GLN A 70 6.45 -1.48 -14.10
CA GLN A 70 5.84 -0.28 -14.68
C GLN A 70 5.29 -0.54 -16.10
N ASP A 71 6.04 -1.25 -16.95
CA ASP A 71 5.62 -1.56 -18.32
C ASP A 71 4.36 -2.45 -18.36
N GLU A 72 4.27 -3.46 -17.47
CA GLU A 72 3.08 -4.30 -17.38
C GLU A 72 1.86 -3.49 -16.89
N ALA A 73 2.07 -2.58 -15.94
CA ALA A 73 1.02 -1.74 -15.38
C ALA A 73 0.46 -0.76 -16.42
N ASP A 74 1.34 -0.14 -17.21
CA ASP A 74 0.95 0.77 -18.29
C ASP A 74 0.14 0.04 -19.38
N GLN A 75 0.54 -1.19 -19.72
CA GLN A 75 -0.21 -2.03 -20.65
C GLN A 75 -1.59 -2.41 -20.08
N MET A 76 -1.64 -2.78 -18.80
CA MET A 76 -2.91 -3.15 -18.14
C MET A 76 -3.85 -1.95 -18.06
N ALA A 77 -3.35 -0.76 -17.70
CA ALA A 77 -4.15 0.45 -17.64
C ALA A 77 -4.76 0.85 -18.99
N ALA A 78 -4.08 0.53 -20.10
CA ALA A 78 -4.60 0.72 -21.44
C ALA A 78 -5.62 -0.36 -21.86
N ALA A 79 -5.43 -1.60 -21.42
CA ALA A 79 -6.27 -2.73 -21.79
C ALA A 79 -7.56 -2.80 -20.96
N ASP A 80 -7.47 -2.51 -19.66
CA ASP A 80 -8.53 -2.74 -18.70
C ASP A 80 -8.39 -1.86 -17.45
N THR A 81 -9.13 -0.75 -17.43
CA THR A 81 -9.15 0.17 -16.28
C THR A 81 -9.85 -0.40 -15.04
N ASP A 82 -10.56 -1.52 -15.17
CA ASP A 82 -11.33 -2.16 -14.10
C ASP A 82 -10.68 -3.46 -13.60
N TYR A 83 -9.43 -3.73 -14.00
CA TYR A 83 -8.76 -5.01 -13.78
C TYR A 83 -8.82 -5.51 -12.33
N HIS A 84 -8.47 -4.67 -11.35
CA HIS A 84 -8.50 -5.09 -9.94
C HIS A 84 -9.91 -5.36 -9.42
N MET A 85 -10.93 -4.65 -9.92
CA MET A 85 -12.32 -4.94 -9.57
C MET A 85 -12.77 -6.26 -10.16
N ARG A 86 -12.49 -6.50 -11.44
CA ARG A 86 -12.85 -7.76 -12.11
C ARG A 86 -12.09 -8.95 -11.55
N ASP A 87 -10.84 -8.77 -11.13
CA ASP A 87 -10.08 -9.84 -10.48
C ASP A 87 -10.74 -10.31 -9.17
N LEU A 88 -11.41 -9.40 -8.45
CA LEU A 88 -12.02 -9.71 -7.15
C LEU A 88 -13.46 -10.24 -7.25
N PHE A 89 -14.23 -9.87 -8.28
CA PHE A 89 -15.65 -10.22 -8.46
C PHE A 89 -15.86 -11.37 -9.45
#